data_AF-A0A920NUP3-F1
#
_entry.id   AF-A0A920NUP3-F1
#
_cell.length_a   1.000
_cell.length_b   1.000
_cell.length_c   1.000
_cell.angle_alpha   90.00
_cell.angle_beta   90.00
_cell.angle_gamma   90.00
#
_symmetry.space_group_name_H-M   'P 1'
#
loop_
_entity.id
_entity.type
_entity.pdbx_description
1 polymer ?
#
loop_
_entity_poly.entity_id
_entity_poly.type
_entity_poly.pdbx_seq_one_letter_code
_entity_poly.pdbx_strand_id
1 'polypeptide(L)'
;MNQTVLFRILLFILTGYSALSAELLKPTIGGEEKEILKIANKRRIYTIMREDSLIYQVNGPARIELITRYPSPEKSNKSQRFSYQLIVDNEEPITINHRYKLQKSIRSVQHPSHYYTYSGNYFINIKDGDHKLTMYANAGQKYPVLLRVIKKNYKKSLNNIHELQPMVFQTNQTVVVSGKDISYYDLVNGRPLQLDMDGPKNPYAFYPVFCLMKKWDLKKVFVSA
;
A
#
# COMPACT_ATOMS: atom_id res chain seq x y z
N MET A 1 -33.63 -37.35 13.78
CA MET A 1 -32.52 -36.74 13.00
C MET A 1 -31.22 -37.14 13.68
N ASN A 2 -30.26 -37.73 12.96
CA ASN A 2 -29.10 -38.38 13.57
C ASN A 2 -28.12 -37.34 14.16
N GLN A 3 -27.72 -37.50 15.43
CA GLN A 3 -26.85 -36.54 16.16
C GLN A 3 -25.53 -36.28 15.43
N THR A 4 -25.03 -37.29 14.69
CA THR A 4 -23.82 -37.19 13.88
C THR A 4 -23.97 -36.22 12.69
N VAL A 5 -25.18 -36.08 12.15
CA VAL A 5 -25.47 -35.14 11.05
C VAL A 5 -25.56 -33.71 11.58
N LEU A 6 -26.19 -33.52 12.74
CA LEU A 6 -26.23 -32.23 13.43
C LEU A 6 -24.83 -31.74 13.81
N PHE A 7 -23.97 -32.61 14.33
CA PHE A 7 -22.59 -32.25 14.69
C PHE A 7 -21.74 -31.87 13.46
N ARG A 8 -21.91 -32.57 12.34
CA ARG A 8 -21.24 -32.22 11.07
C ARG A 8 -21.68 -30.86 10.54
N ILE A 9 -22.98 -30.55 10.59
CA ILE A 9 -23.52 -29.25 10.18
C ILE A 9 -23.00 -28.13 11.10
N LEU A 10 -22.96 -28.37 12.42
CA LEU A 10 -22.45 -27.41 13.40
C LEU A 10 -20.97 -27.09 13.17
N LEU A 11 -20.14 -28.10 12.83
CA LEU A 11 -18.72 -27.94 12.53
C LEU A 11 -18.46 -27.08 11.27
N PHE A 12 -19.33 -27.20 10.26
CA PHE A 12 -19.28 -26.36 9.06
C PHE A 12 -19.68 -24.90 9.34
N ILE A 13 -20.59 -24.65 10.27
CA ILE A 13 -20.96 -23.29 10.69
C ILE A 13 -19.84 -22.65 11.53
N LEU A 14 -19.18 -23.44 12.39
CA LEU A 14 -18.12 -22.95 13.29
C LEU A 14 -16.80 -22.62 12.58
N THR A 15 -16.52 -23.27 11.44
CA THR A 15 -15.29 -23.05 10.66
C THR A 15 -15.38 -21.90 9.64
N GLY A 16 -16.54 -21.25 9.52
CA GLY A 16 -16.82 -20.27 8.46
C GLY A 16 -16.36 -18.82 8.67
N TYR A 17 -15.90 -18.43 9.85
CA TYR A 17 -15.71 -17.01 10.19
C TYR A 17 -14.26 -16.60 10.43
N SER A 18 -13.37 -16.88 9.48
CA SER A 18 -12.11 -16.15 9.37
C SER A 18 -11.96 -15.59 7.96
N ALA A 19 -12.96 -14.80 7.54
CA ALA A 19 -12.85 -14.04 6.30
C ALA A 19 -11.82 -12.93 6.51
N LEU A 20 -10.66 -13.08 5.88
CA LEU A 20 -9.68 -12.01 5.72
C LEU A 20 -10.36 -10.90 4.88
N SER A 21 -10.99 -9.93 5.53
CA SER A 21 -11.70 -8.86 4.83
C SER A 21 -10.71 -7.80 4.32
N ALA A 22 -10.89 -7.44 3.06
CA ALA A 22 -10.28 -6.26 2.47
C ALA A 22 -11.43 -5.34 2.06
N GLU A 23 -11.53 -4.20 2.73
CA GLU A 23 -12.60 -3.24 2.54
C GLU A 23 -12.13 -2.14 1.57
N LEU A 24 -12.98 -1.79 0.61
CA LEU A 24 -12.75 -0.62 -0.26
C LEU A 24 -13.27 0.62 0.45
N LEU A 25 -12.36 1.53 0.80
CA LEU A 25 -12.75 2.79 1.42
C LEU A 25 -13.23 3.78 0.36
N LYS A 26 -14.25 4.55 0.73
CA LYS A 26 -14.75 5.68 -0.05
C LYS A 26 -14.35 6.98 0.66
N PRO A 27 -14.01 8.03 -0.10
CA PRO A 27 -13.79 9.33 0.51
C PRO A 27 -15.09 9.82 1.16
N THR A 28 -14.96 10.47 2.32
CA THR A 28 -16.02 11.18 3.02
C THR A 28 -16.23 12.57 2.43
N ILE A 29 -15.16 13.20 1.92
CA ILE A 29 -15.20 14.49 1.23
C ILE A 29 -14.41 14.38 -0.07
N GLY A 30 -15.00 14.92 -1.14
CA GLY A 30 -14.48 14.81 -2.50
C GLY A 30 -14.73 13.42 -3.12
N GLY A 31 -14.25 13.24 -4.35
CA GLY A 31 -14.30 11.94 -5.03
C GLY A 31 -15.61 11.59 -5.71
N GLU A 32 -16.37 12.61 -6.11
CA GLU A 32 -17.54 12.45 -6.99
C GLU A 32 -17.15 11.85 -8.34
N GLU A 33 -16.03 12.31 -8.90
CA GLU A 33 -15.46 11.80 -10.13
C GLU A 33 -14.79 10.44 -9.94
N LYS A 34 -15.21 9.46 -10.75
CA LYS A 34 -14.75 8.07 -10.67
C LYS A 34 -14.44 7.52 -12.05
N GLU A 35 -13.39 6.71 -12.11
CA GLU A 35 -12.97 5.97 -13.29
C GLU A 35 -13.11 4.46 -13.04
N ILE A 36 -13.75 3.74 -13.96
CA ILE A 36 -13.93 2.29 -13.86
C ILE A 36 -12.93 1.61 -14.78
N LEU A 37 -11.93 0.98 -14.19
CA LEU A 37 -10.93 0.22 -14.94
C LEU A 37 -11.31 -1.26 -15.03
N LYS A 38 -11.26 -1.83 -16.23
CA LYS A 38 -11.27 -3.28 -16.46
C LYS A 38 -9.83 -3.79 -16.40
N ILE A 39 -9.53 -4.58 -15.37
CA ILE A 39 -8.21 -5.14 -15.09
C ILE A 39 -8.39 -6.65 -14.93
N ALA A 40 -7.75 -7.45 -15.79
CA ALA A 40 -7.90 -8.92 -15.79
C ALA A 40 -9.38 -9.35 -15.75
N ASN A 41 -10.19 -8.77 -16.64
CA ASN A 41 -11.64 -8.97 -16.74
C ASN A 41 -12.48 -8.56 -15.52
N LYS A 42 -11.89 -7.99 -14.46
CA LYS A 42 -12.60 -7.47 -13.29
C LYS A 42 -12.74 -5.95 -13.38
N ARG A 43 -13.91 -5.43 -13.01
CA ARG A 43 -14.14 -3.99 -12.88
C ARG A 43 -13.63 -3.49 -11.53
N ARG A 44 -12.84 -2.42 -11.54
CA ARG A 44 -12.28 -1.78 -10.35
C ARG A 44 -12.54 -0.29 -10.44
N ILE A 45 -13.27 0.23 -9.46
CA ILE A 45 -13.52 1.67 -9.31
C ILE A 45 -12.26 2.31 -8.71
N TYR A 46 -11.86 3.45 -9.30
CA TYR A 46 -10.87 4.37 -8.78
C TYR A 46 -11.51 5.75 -8.68
N THR A 47 -11.21 6.47 -7.61
CA THR A 47 -11.52 7.89 -7.47
C THR A 47 -10.51 8.72 -8.26
N ILE A 48 -10.97 9.78 -8.91
CA ILE A 48 -10.10 10.73 -9.60
C ILE A 48 -9.56 11.72 -8.56
N MET A 49 -8.23 11.74 -8.38
CA MET A 49 -7.53 12.63 -7.46
C MET A 49 -6.86 13.76 -8.25
N ARG A 50 -7.25 14.99 -7.91
CA ARG A 50 -6.77 16.26 -8.47
C ARG A 50 -6.10 17.07 -7.37
N GLU A 51 -5.93 18.37 -7.58
CA GLU A 51 -5.41 19.30 -6.56
C GLU A 51 -6.38 19.47 -5.39
N ASP A 52 -7.69 19.31 -5.64
CA ASP A 52 -8.70 19.23 -4.57
C ASP A 52 -8.50 17.98 -3.71
N SER A 53 -8.60 18.17 -2.40
CA SER A 53 -8.35 17.11 -1.42
C SER A 53 -9.44 16.05 -1.39
N LEU A 54 -9.03 14.79 -1.38
CA LEU A 54 -9.85 13.64 -0.99
C LEU A 54 -9.63 13.35 0.49
N ILE A 55 -10.71 13.29 1.27
CA ILE A 55 -10.64 13.02 2.71
C ILE A 55 -11.30 11.68 3.01
N TYR A 56 -10.61 10.82 3.76
CA TYR A 56 -11.09 9.53 4.21
C TYR A 56 -11.05 9.46 5.73
N GLN A 57 -12.14 9.01 6.34
CA GLN A 57 -12.18 8.65 7.76
C GLN A 57 -11.88 7.15 7.91
N VAL A 58 -10.94 6.82 8.79
CA VAL A 58 -10.45 5.46 8.97
C VAL A 58 -10.35 5.15 10.45
N ASN A 59 -11.14 4.18 10.91
CA ASN A 59 -10.97 3.58 12.22
C ASN A 59 -9.90 2.47 12.16
N GLY A 60 -8.86 2.55 12.97
CA GLY A 60 -7.83 1.53 13.11
C GLY A 60 -7.99 0.66 14.37
N PRO A 61 -7.06 -0.27 14.64
CA PRO A 61 -5.82 -0.49 13.91
C PRO A 61 -6.07 -1.13 12.54
N ALA A 62 -5.43 -0.59 11.51
CA ALA A 62 -5.60 -1.08 10.15
C ALA A 62 -4.36 -0.87 9.30
N ARG A 63 -4.17 -1.73 8.30
CA ARG A 63 -3.18 -1.48 7.24
C ARG A 63 -3.91 -0.94 6.03
N ILE A 64 -3.60 0.28 5.63
CA ILE A 64 -4.18 0.91 4.45
C ILE A 64 -3.24 0.74 3.27
N GLU A 65 -3.79 0.30 2.15
CA GLU A 65 -3.12 0.21 0.85
C GLU A 65 -3.71 1.25 -0.09
N LEU A 66 -2.87 2.17 -0.54
CA LEU A 66 -3.17 3.12 -1.61
C LEU A 66 -2.71 2.49 -2.93
N ILE A 67 -3.64 2.26 -3.85
CA ILE A 67 -3.37 1.71 -5.18
C ILE A 67 -3.63 2.82 -6.17
N THR A 68 -2.57 3.30 -6.82
CA THR A 68 -2.64 4.43 -7.74
C THR A 68 -2.29 4.03 -9.17
N ARG A 69 -2.90 4.71 -10.13
CA ARG A 69 -2.56 4.58 -11.56
C ARG A 69 -2.62 5.93 -12.23
N TYR A 70 -1.82 6.11 -13.27
CA TYR A 70 -1.79 7.34 -14.05
C TYR A 70 -2.24 7.08 -15.49
N PRO A 71 -3.17 7.89 -16.03
CA PRO A 71 -3.64 7.73 -17.39
C PRO A 71 -2.67 8.34 -18.41
N SER A 72 -2.78 7.89 -19.65
CA SER A 72 -2.12 8.45 -20.82
C SER A 72 -3.01 8.23 -22.04
N PRO A 73 -3.37 9.27 -22.81
CA PRO A 73 -4.18 9.11 -24.02
C PRO A 73 -3.41 8.39 -25.11
N GLU A 74 -2.08 8.49 -25.09
CA GLU A 74 -1.21 7.89 -26.08
C GLU A 74 -0.46 6.70 -25.50
N LYS A 75 -0.19 5.74 -26.37
CA LYS A 75 0.69 4.62 -26.07
C LYS A 75 2.12 5.13 -26.00
N SER A 76 2.85 4.67 -25.00
CA SER A 76 4.27 5.00 -24.83
C SER A 76 5.01 3.84 -24.20
N ASN A 77 6.25 3.64 -24.65
CA ASN A 77 7.19 2.73 -24.00
C ASN A 77 7.92 3.41 -22.82
N LYS A 78 7.78 4.74 -22.69
CA LYS A 78 8.36 5.53 -21.60
C LYS A 78 7.52 5.38 -20.34
N SER A 79 8.20 5.31 -19.19
CA SER A 79 7.53 5.33 -17.89
C SER A 79 6.94 6.71 -17.61
N GLN A 80 5.68 6.72 -17.18
CA GLN A 80 4.98 7.92 -16.73
C GLN A 80 5.37 8.22 -15.29
N ARG A 81 5.71 9.48 -15.00
CA ARG A 81 5.97 9.97 -13.65
C ARG A 81 4.73 10.66 -13.13
N PHE A 82 4.41 10.42 -11.87
CA PHE A 82 3.33 11.07 -11.15
C PHE A 82 3.57 10.97 -9.65
N SER A 83 2.89 11.81 -8.90
CA SER A 83 3.11 12.02 -7.49
C SER A 83 1.86 12.62 -6.82
N TYR A 84 1.78 12.44 -5.51
CA TYR A 84 0.69 12.95 -4.68
C TYR A 84 1.17 13.08 -3.24
N GLN A 85 0.41 13.82 -2.44
CA GLN A 85 0.64 13.98 -1.02
C GLN A 85 -0.35 13.12 -0.24
N LEU A 86 0.10 12.66 0.92
CA LEU A 86 -0.72 12.04 1.95
C LEU A 86 -0.47 12.77 3.27
N ILE A 87 -1.54 13.15 3.95
CA ILE A 87 -1.51 13.70 5.31
C ILE A 87 -2.34 12.78 6.21
N VAL A 88 -1.79 12.40 7.35
CA VAL A 88 -2.47 11.62 8.39
C VAL A 88 -2.66 12.53 9.59
N ASP A 89 -3.90 12.73 10.06
CA ASP A 89 -4.23 13.50 11.28
C ASP A 89 -3.64 14.93 11.36
N ASN A 90 -3.43 15.57 10.21
CA ASN A 90 -2.76 16.88 10.08
C ASN A 90 -1.25 16.88 10.40
N GLU A 91 -0.59 15.73 10.39
CA GLU A 91 0.88 15.63 10.42
C GLU A 91 1.51 16.18 9.13
N GLU A 92 2.85 16.21 9.08
CA GLU A 92 3.58 16.66 7.90
C GLU A 92 3.21 15.84 6.64
N PRO A 93 3.02 16.49 5.48
CA PRO A 93 2.69 15.80 4.25
C PRO A 93 3.78 14.84 3.79
N ILE A 94 3.38 13.61 3.49
CA ILE A 94 4.23 12.60 2.88
C ILE A 94 4.10 12.69 1.37
N THR A 95 5.19 13.07 0.69
CA THR A 95 5.24 13.07 -0.77
C THR A 95 5.52 11.69 -1.33
N ILE A 96 4.58 11.14 -2.09
CA ILE A 96 4.70 9.82 -2.72
C ILE A 96 4.97 10.00 -4.21
N ASN A 97 6.08 9.41 -4.68
CA ASN A 97 6.53 9.52 -6.06
C ASN A 97 6.50 8.17 -6.76
N HIS A 98 5.98 8.14 -7.99
CA HIS A 98 5.86 6.94 -8.79
C HIS A 98 6.38 7.14 -10.20
N ARG A 99 6.96 6.08 -10.77
CA ARG A 99 7.41 6.03 -12.18
C ARG A 99 7.17 4.65 -12.76
N TYR A 100 6.14 4.50 -13.58
CA TYR A 100 5.73 3.20 -14.11
C TYR A 100 5.44 3.21 -15.61
N LYS A 101 5.70 2.08 -16.28
CA LYS A 101 5.31 1.88 -17.69
C LYS A 101 3.79 1.73 -17.82
N LEU A 102 3.28 1.97 -19.03
CA LEU A 102 1.88 1.70 -19.38
C LEU A 102 1.62 0.19 -19.48
N GLN A 103 0.49 -0.24 -18.92
CA GLN A 103 0.01 -1.61 -18.94
C GLN A 103 -1.08 -1.76 -20.00
N LYS A 104 -0.74 -2.39 -21.14
CA LYS A 104 -1.62 -2.50 -22.31
C LYS A 104 -2.92 -3.26 -22.08
N SER A 105 -3.04 -4.06 -21.02
CA SER A 105 -4.25 -4.86 -20.74
C SER A 105 -5.32 -4.11 -19.93
N ILE A 106 -5.04 -2.88 -19.48
CA ILE A 106 -5.98 -2.09 -18.69
C ILE A 106 -6.75 -1.15 -19.61
N ARG A 107 -8.06 -1.14 -19.45
CA ARG A 107 -8.96 -0.24 -20.17
C ARG A 107 -9.91 0.42 -19.20
N SER A 108 -10.30 1.65 -19.49
CA SER A 108 -11.43 2.27 -18.84
C SER A 108 -12.73 1.95 -19.57
N VAL A 109 -13.83 1.90 -18.82
CA VAL A 109 -15.18 1.85 -19.39
C VAL A 109 -15.55 3.21 -19.98
N GLN A 110 -15.19 4.29 -19.30
CA GLN A 110 -15.49 5.66 -19.70
C GLN A 110 -14.55 6.17 -20.79
N HIS A 111 -13.27 5.80 -20.73
CA HIS A 111 -12.22 6.27 -21.64
C HIS A 111 -11.48 5.07 -22.28
N PRO A 112 -12.13 4.32 -23.19
CA PRO A 112 -11.58 3.06 -23.73
C PRO A 112 -10.28 3.25 -24.52
N SER A 113 -10.04 4.44 -25.07
CA SER A 113 -8.83 4.77 -25.83
C SER A 113 -7.63 5.14 -24.94
N HIS A 114 -7.84 5.36 -23.63
CA HIS A 114 -6.75 5.68 -22.72
C HIS A 114 -5.99 4.44 -22.24
N TYR A 115 -4.69 4.64 -22.00
CA TYR A 115 -3.79 3.68 -21.38
C TYR A 115 -3.53 4.07 -19.93
N TYR A 116 -3.19 3.08 -19.10
CA TYR A 116 -2.95 3.30 -17.67
C TYR A 116 -1.65 2.64 -17.26
N THR A 117 -0.94 3.23 -16.30
CA THR A 117 0.28 2.64 -15.74
C THR A 117 0.02 1.32 -15.01
N TYR A 118 1.09 0.57 -14.74
CA TYR A 118 1.11 -0.38 -13.62
C TYR A 118 0.71 0.32 -12.31
N SER A 119 0.29 -0.47 -11.31
CA SER A 119 -0.14 0.08 -10.02
C SER A 119 1.05 0.59 -9.21
N GLY A 120 0.95 1.84 -8.76
CA GLY A 120 1.78 2.37 -7.69
C GLY A 120 1.12 2.07 -6.36
N ASN A 121 1.73 1.20 -5.56
CA ASN A 121 1.19 0.81 -4.27
C ASN A 121 1.97 1.53 -3.16
N TYR A 122 1.24 2.04 -2.18
CA TYR A 122 1.81 2.59 -0.95
C TYR A 122 1.05 2.04 0.26
N PHE A 123 1.75 1.74 1.34
CA PHE A 123 1.16 1.14 2.53
C PHE A 123 1.43 2.00 3.75
N ILE A 124 0.40 2.24 4.55
CA ILE A 124 0.51 2.88 5.86
C ILE A 124 -0.19 2.04 6.92
N ASN A 125 0.38 2.06 8.12
CA ASN A 125 -0.26 1.45 9.28
C ASN A 125 -0.94 2.56 10.08
N ILE A 126 -2.22 2.36 10.34
CA ILE A 126 -3.06 3.24 11.14
C ILE A 126 -3.17 2.61 12.52
N LYS A 127 -2.92 3.43 13.55
CA LYS A 127 -2.97 3.00 14.94
C LYS A 127 -4.43 2.79 15.38
N ASP A 128 -4.61 2.33 16.60
CA ASP A 128 -5.96 2.25 17.18
C ASP A 128 -6.56 3.66 17.33
N GLY A 129 -7.85 3.79 17.06
CA GLY A 129 -8.57 5.06 17.07
C GLY A 129 -9.06 5.52 15.69
N ASP A 130 -9.63 6.72 15.66
CA ASP A 130 -10.16 7.35 14.45
C ASP A 130 -9.13 8.29 13.83
N HIS A 131 -8.89 8.11 12.54
CA HIS A 131 -7.85 8.81 11.81
C HIS A 131 -8.41 9.43 10.53
N LYS A 132 -7.89 10.61 10.18
CA LYS A 132 -8.23 11.34 8.96
C LYS A 132 -7.08 11.25 7.97
N LEU A 133 -7.33 10.66 6.81
CA LEU A 133 -6.39 10.65 5.70
C LEU A 133 -6.80 11.70 4.66
N THR A 134 -5.92 12.64 4.39
CA THR A 134 -6.12 13.67 3.34
C THR A 134 -5.13 13.43 2.22
N MET A 135 -5.60 13.35 0.99
CA MET A 135 -4.77 13.09 -0.18
C MET A 135 -5.11 14.04 -1.31
N TYR A 136 -4.09 14.52 -2.01
CA TYR A 136 -4.24 15.37 -3.19
C TYR A 136 -3.09 15.14 -4.15
N ALA A 137 -3.34 15.30 -5.45
CA ALA A 137 -2.32 15.24 -6.47
C ALA A 137 -1.44 16.48 -6.40
N ASN A 138 -0.14 16.32 -6.68
CA ASN A 138 0.75 17.47 -6.80
C ASN A 138 0.36 18.31 -8.03
N ALA A 139 0.60 19.62 -7.96
CA ALA A 139 0.32 20.55 -9.05
C ALA A 139 1.17 20.28 -10.30
N GLY A 140 0.69 20.74 -11.46
CA GLY A 140 1.42 20.67 -12.73
C GLY A 140 1.43 19.27 -13.38
N GLN A 141 0.64 18.33 -12.87
CA GLN A 141 0.46 17.03 -13.53
C GLN A 141 -0.56 17.14 -14.66
N LYS A 142 -0.19 16.66 -15.85
CA LYS A 142 -1.02 16.74 -17.06
C LYS A 142 -2.39 16.05 -16.92
N TYR A 143 -2.46 15.00 -16.11
CA TYR A 143 -3.68 14.21 -15.91
C TYR A 143 -3.89 13.93 -14.42
N PRO A 144 -5.14 13.64 -14.00
CA PRO A 144 -5.40 13.27 -12.61
C PRO A 144 -4.82 11.89 -12.25
N VAL A 145 -4.47 11.72 -10.99
CA VAL A 145 -4.06 10.42 -10.43
C VAL A 145 -5.32 9.62 -10.10
N LEU A 146 -5.38 8.37 -10.52
CA LEU A 146 -6.46 7.47 -10.12
C LEU A 146 -6.09 6.80 -8.81
N LEU A 147 -6.93 6.93 -7.78
CA LEU A 147 -6.70 6.40 -6.44
C LEU A 147 -7.74 5.35 -6.07
N ARG A 148 -7.29 4.24 -5.49
CA ARG A 148 -8.13 3.24 -4.84
C ARG A 148 -7.55 2.93 -3.46
N VAL A 149 -8.37 3.08 -2.42
CA VAL A 149 -7.93 2.92 -1.03
C VAL A 149 -8.52 1.65 -0.45
N ILE A 150 -7.67 0.74 0.01
CA ILE A 150 -8.09 -0.54 0.58
C ILE A 150 -7.68 -0.60 2.05
N LYS A 151 -8.65 -0.82 2.93
CA LYS A 151 -8.40 -1.19 4.33
C LYS A 151 -8.21 -2.70 4.40
N LYS A 152 -7.08 -3.13 4.94
CA LYS A 152 -6.79 -4.52 5.26
C LYS A 152 -6.70 -4.67 6.77
N ASN A 153 -7.11 -5.83 7.25
CA ASN A 153 -6.96 -6.17 8.66
C ASN A 153 -5.49 -6.08 9.07
N TYR A 154 -5.26 -5.44 10.21
CA TYR A 154 -3.97 -5.38 10.85
C TYR A 154 -3.58 -6.80 11.27
N LYS A 155 -2.69 -7.46 10.53
CA LYS A 155 -2.10 -8.70 11.03
C LYS A 155 -1.19 -8.32 12.20
N LYS A 156 -1.66 -8.51 13.44
CA LYS A 156 -0.74 -8.75 14.55
C LYS A 156 0.16 -9.88 14.09
N SER A 157 1.47 -9.67 14.03
CA SER A 157 2.37 -10.75 13.64
C SER A 157 2.08 -11.95 14.52
N LEU A 158 1.72 -13.08 13.92
CA LEU A 158 1.71 -14.34 14.63
C LEU A 158 3.12 -14.50 15.23
N ASN A 159 3.17 -14.77 16.53
CA ASN A 159 4.40 -15.02 17.30
C ASN A 159 5.41 -15.80 16.45
N ASN A 160 6.66 -15.32 16.43
CA ASN A 160 7.81 -15.71 15.57
C ASN A 160 8.23 -14.69 14.51
N ILE A 161 8.24 -13.39 14.83
CA ILE A 161 9.19 -12.49 14.15
C ILE A 161 10.52 -12.62 14.88
N HIS A 162 11.51 -13.24 14.24
CA HIS A 162 12.90 -12.98 14.59
C HIS A 162 13.23 -11.60 14.02
N GLU A 163 13.62 -10.67 14.89
CA GLU A 163 14.11 -9.37 14.44
C GLU A 163 15.33 -9.62 13.55
N LEU A 164 15.24 -9.20 12.28
CA LEU A 164 16.34 -9.31 11.35
C LEU A 164 17.41 -8.31 11.79
N GLN A 165 18.49 -8.83 12.35
CA GLN A 165 19.67 -8.03 12.69
C GLN A 165 20.57 -7.95 11.46
N PRO A 166 21.09 -6.76 11.10
CA PRO A 166 22.04 -6.64 10.03
C PRO A 166 23.36 -7.32 10.41
N MET A 167 23.99 -7.97 9.44
CA MET A 167 25.29 -8.62 9.60
C MET A 167 26.41 -7.62 9.92
N VAL A 168 26.23 -6.38 9.48
CA VAL A 168 27.17 -5.29 9.70
C VAL A 168 26.54 -4.33 10.71
N PHE A 169 27.24 -4.10 11.83
CA PHE A 169 26.78 -3.21 12.88
C PHE A 169 26.49 -1.81 12.30
N GLN A 170 25.23 -1.40 12.35
CA GLN A 170 24.77 -0.05 12.01
C GLN A 170 24.29 0.63 13.29
N THR A 171 24.36 1.95 13.35
CA THR A 171 23.81 2.71 14.48
C THR A 171 22.29 2.52 14.52
N ASN A 172 21.79 1.99 15.62
CA ASN A 172 20.36 1.84 15.86
C ASN A 172 19.78 3.19 16.31
N GLN A 173 18.67 3.60 15.73
CA GLN A 173 17.85 4.68 16.25
C GLN A 173 16.58 4.08 16.85
N THR A 174 16.37 4.30 18.15
CA THR A 174 15.14 3.91 18.83
C THR A 174 14.05 4.93 18.52
N VAL A 175 12.92 4.45 18.03
CA VAL A 175 11.73 5.26 17.76
C VAL A 175 10.58 4.67 18.56
N VAL A 176 9.86 5.53 19.29
CA VAL A 176 8.68 5.12 20.06
C VAL A 176 7.48 5.03 19.13
N VAL A 177 6.96 3.83 18.92
CA VAL A 177 5.77 3.59 18.11
C VAL A 177 4.70 2.94 18.98
N SER A 178 3.61 3.68 19.21
CA SER A 178 2.49 3.20 20.04
C SER A 178 2.91 2.79 21.46
N GLY A 179 3.79 3.58 22.08
CA GLY A 179 4.29 3.34 23.44
C GLY A 179 5.29 2.19 23.57
N LYS A 180 5.70 1.57 22.45
CA LYS A 180 6.74 0.55 22.41
C LYS A 180 7.99 1.12 21.73
N ASP A 181 9.14 0.89 22.34
CA ASP A 181 10.43 1.20 21.73
C ASP A 181 10.69 0.22 20.59
N ILE A 182 10.88 0.77 19.39
CA ILE A 182 11.23 0.01 18.19
C ILE A 182 12.58 0.51 17.70
N SER A 183 13.54 -0.40 17.54
CA SER A 183 14.85 -0.08 16.97
C SER A 183 14.79 -0.10 15.45
N TYR A 184 15.20 0.99 14.82
CA TYR A 184 15.39 1.11 13.38
C TYR A 184 16.89 1.17 13.05
N TYR A 185 17.27 0.61 11.91
CA TYR A 185 18.62 0.74 11.37
C TYR A 185 18.68 1.85 10.33
N ASP A 186 19.74 2.67 10.38
CA ASP A 186 19.97 3.74 9.42
C ASP A 186 20.40 3.20 8.05
N LEU A 187 19.73 3.67 6.97
CA LEU A 187 20.20 3.42 5.61
C LEU A 187 21.20 4.50 5.18
N VAL A 188 22.47 4.11 5.07
CA VAL A 188 23.55 4.97 4.59
C VAL A 188 23.81 4.74 3.10
N ASN A 189 23.79 5.82 2.31
CA ASN A 189 24.09 5.74 0.87
C ASN A 189 25.51 5.17 0.65
N GLY A 190 25.63 4.18 -0.24
CA GLY A 190 26.90 3.47 -0.50
C GLY A 190 27.19 2.28 0.43
N ARG A 191 26.35 2.01 1.45
CA ARG A 191 26.44 0.83 2.31
C ARG A 191 25.10 0.08 2.32
N PRO A 192 24.93 -0.97 1.48
CA PRO A 192 23.68 -1.72 1.48
C PRO A 192 23.46 -2.43 2.81
N LEU A 193 22.20 -2.51 3.25
CA LEU A 193 21.80 -3.33 4.39
C LEU A 193 22.05 -4.81 4.06
N GLN A 194 22.91 -5.48 4.83
CA GLN A 194 23.20 -6.90 4.70
C GLN A 194 22.50 -7.65 5.81
N LEU A 195 21.70 -8.66 5.46
CA LEU A 195 20.92 -9.47 6.39
C LEU A 195 21.36 -10.92 6.23
N ASP A 196 21.61 -11.61 7.35
CA ASP A 196 21.76 -13.06 7.34
C ASP A 196 20.40 -13.69 7.57
N MET A 197 20.05 -14.67 6.73
CA MET A 197 18.74 -15.30 6.78
C MET A 197 18.86 -16.79 6.52
N ASP A 198 18.46 -17.59 7.51
CA ASP A 198 18.32 -19.03 7.35
C ASP A 198 16.90 -19.40 6.88
N GLY A 199 16.77 -19.98 5.70
CA GLY A 199 15.47 -20.42 5.16
C GLY A 199 15.48 -20.84 3.67
N PRO A 200 14.41 -21.49 3.18
CA PRO A 200 14.32 -21.93 1.79
C PRO A 200 14.38 -20.73 0.84
N LYS A 201 15.24 -20.82 -0.19
CA LYS A 201 15.55 -19.77 -1.20
C LYS A 201 14.39 -19.46 -2.16
N ASN A 202 13.19 -19.15 -1.64
CA ASN A 202 12.02 -18.76 -2.44
C ASN A 202 11.47 -17.40 -1.97
N PRO A 203 11.53 -16.31 -2.77
CA PRO A 203 11.35 -14.94 -2.29
C PRO A 203 9.89 -14.46 -2.34
N TYR A 204 8.93 -15.29 -1.93
CA TYR A 204 7.49 -14.95 -2.00
C TYR A 204 6.86 -14.63 -0.64
N ALA A 205 7.57 -13.98 0.29
CA ALA A 205 6.94 -13.36 1.46
C ALA A 205 7.88 -12.39 2.20
N PHE A 206 8.39 -11.35 1.53
CA PHE A 206 9.04 -10.27 2.27
C PHE A 206 8.01 -9.20 2.65
N TYR A 207 7.70 -9.10 3.94
CA TYR A 207 7.17 -7.84 4.49
C TYR A 207 8.29 -6.80 4.39
N PRO A 208 8.02 -5.56 3.96
CA PRO A 208 9.05 -4.54 3.95
C PRO A 208 9.53 -4.31 5.38
N VAL A 209 10.82 -4.57 5.62
CA VAL A 209 11.53 -4.05 6.79
C VAL A 209 11.52 -2.53 6.63
N PHE A 210 10.81 -1.83 7.50
CA PHE A 210 10.81 -0.37 7.49
C PHE A 210 12.19 0.09 7.91
N CYS A 211 12.85 0.86 7.04
CA CYS A 211 14.11 1.50 7.32
C CYS A 211 13.90 3.02 7.36
N LEU A 212 14.56 3.70 8.30
CA LEU A 212 14.59 5.15 8.33
C LEU A 212 15.56 5.64 7.25
N MET A 213 15.07 6.41 6.26
CA MET A 213 15.94 7.13 5.32
C MET A 213 15.93 8.62 5.69
N LYS A 214 17.07 9.12 6.19
CA LYS A 214 17.32 10.56 6.21
C LYS A 214 17.61 11.03 4.78
N LYS A 215 16.63 11.73 4.19
CA LYS A 215 16.74 12.71 3.10
C LYS A 215 17.58 12.30 1.87
N TRP A 216 16.85 11.99 0.79
CA TRP A 216 17.22 11.96 -0.64
C TRP A 216 17.90 10.72 -1.25
N ASP A 217 17.38 10.43 -2.46
CA ASP A 217 17.79 9.49 -3.51
C ASP A 217 17.37 8.00 -3.40
N LEU A 218 16.28 7.68 -4.11
CA LEU A 218 15.73 6.33 -4.29
C LEU A 218 16.63 5.50 -5.23
N LYS A 219 17.59 4.76 -4.68
CA LYS A 219 18.19 3.62 -5.38
C LYS A 219 17.65 2.32 -4.81
N LYS A 220 17.15 1.48 -5.73
CA LYS A 220 16.66 0.12 -5.47
C LYS A 220 17.68 -0.64 -4.63
N VAL A 221 17.24 -1.21 -3.51
CA VAL A 221 17.97 -2.27 -2.81
C VAL A 221 17.97 -3.49 -3.73
N PHE A 222 19.12 -3.82 -4.29
CA PHE A 222 19.37 -5.10 -4.93
C PHE A 222 19.90 -6.05 -3.86
N VAL A 223 19.23 -7.18 -3.67
CA VAL A 223 19.81 -8.35 -3.03
C VAL A 223 20.46 -9.14 -4.17
N SER A 224 21.79 -9.24 -4.20
CA SER A 224 22.45 -10.25 -5.04
C SER A 224 22.51 -11.56 -4.25
N ALA A 225 22.27 -12.66 -4.96
CA ALA A 225 22.39 -14.01 -4.44
C ALA A 225 23.86 -14.41 -4.23
#